data_AF-A0A5U2U1G2-F1
#
_entry.id   AF-A0A5U2U1G2-F1
#
_cell.length_a   1.000
_cell.length_b   1.000
_cell.length_c   1.000
_cell.angle_alpha   90.00
_cell.angle_beta   90.00
_cell.angle_gamma   90.00
#
_symmetry.space_group_name_H-M   'P 1'
#
loop_
_entity.id
_entity.type
_entity.pdbx_description
1 polymer ?
#
loop_
_entity_poly.entity_id
_entity_poly.type
_entity_poly.pdbx_seq_one_letter_code
_entity_poly.pdbx_strand_id
1 'polypeptide(L)'
;MTKKARKYQVDVDLSTFYLTPMKRFYYALGDYGYNFMYYWISTYLMIYYTDTIGIPAATVSIMLLVVRIFDAVHDPLIGSLADRTNTRWGRYRPWFMVGSIALAIGIVLLFSASPSWSYNMK
;
A
#
# COMPACT_ATOMS: atom_id res chain seq x y z
N MET A 1 -27.75 -28.51 -29.66
CA MET A 1 -26.80 -27.96 -28.67
C MET A 1 -27.33 -26.64 -28.14
N THR A 2 -27.30 -26.48 -26.82
CA THR A 2 -28.22 -25.73 -25.94
C THR A 2 -28.01 -24.22 -25.87
N LYS A 3 -29.12 -23.45 -25.90
CA LYS A 3 -29.24 -21.98 -25.73
C LYS A 3 -28.66 -21.39 -24.42
N LYS A 4 -28.01 -22.19 -23.56
CA LYS A 4 -27.55 -21.80 -22.22
C LYS A 4 -26.20 -21.09 -22.22
N ALA A 5 -25.41 -21.19 -23.29
CA ALA A 5 -24.05 -20.62 -23.36
C ALA A 5 -23.99 -19.10 -23.60
N ARG A 6 -25.11 -18.45 -23.94
CA ARG A 6 -25.13 -17.01 -24.28
C ARG A 6 -25.31 -16.06 -23.07
N LYS A 7 -25.65 -16.58 -21.89
CA LYS A 7 -25.99 -15.74 -20.72
C LYS A 7 -24.78 -15.24 -19.93
N TYR A 8 -23.56 -15.59 -20.36
CA TYR A 8 -22.29 -15.19 -19.75
C TYR A 8 -21.36 -14.47 -20.74
N GLN A 9 -21.87 -14.00 -21.89
CA GLN A 9 -21.19 -12.91 -22.59
C GLN A 9 -21.55 -11.64 -21.83
N VAL A 10 -20.68 -11.27 -20.89
CA VAL A 10 -20.66 -9.90 -20.40
C VAL A 10 -20.22 -9.08 -21.60
N ASP A 11 -21.12 -8.29 -22.17
CA ASP A 11 -20.83 -7.33 -23.24
C ASP A 11 -19.98 -6.19 -22.68
N VAL A 12 -18.80 -6.53 -22.15
CA VAL A 12 -17.78 -5.58 -21.74
C VAL A 12 -17.25 -5.01 -23.04
N ASP A 13 -17.67 -3.79 -23.33
CA ASP A 13 -17.10 -3.02 -24.41
C ASP A 13 -15.61 -2.80 -24.12
N LEU A 14 -14.76 -3.65 -24.70
CA LEU A 14 -13.31 -3.57 -24.56
C LEU A 14 -12.76 -2.26 -25.14
N SER A 15 -13.57 -1.52 -25.91
CA SER A 15 -13.21 -0.20 -26.43
C SER A 15 -13.21 0.89 -25.34
N THR A 16 -13.95 0.70 -24.24
CA THR A 16 -13.91 1.61 -23.08
C THR A 16 -12.64 1.43 -22.24
N PHE A 17 -11.92 0.33 -22.44
CA PHE A 17 -10.66 0.00 -21.74
C PHE A 17 -9.43 0.71 -22.34
N TYR A 18 -9.56 1.36 -23.49
CA TYR A 18 -8.48 2.17 -24.05
C TYR A 18 -8.39 3.51 -23.30
N LEU A 19 -7.71 3.50 -22.14
CA LEU A 19 -7.24 4.74 -21.53
C LEU A 19 -6.37 5.47 -22.54
N THR A 20 -6.65 6.76 -22.73
CA THR A 20 -5.80 7.69 -23.49
C THR A 20 -4.35 7.54 -23.02
N PRO A 21 -3.32 7.63 -23.90
CA PRO A 21 -1.92 7.45 -23.51
C PRO A 21 -1.53 8.28 -22.27
N MET A 22 -2.07 9.50 -22.17
CA MET A 22 -1.89 10.38 -21.02
C MET A 22 -2.46 9.80 -19.71
N LYS A 23 -3.66 9.21 -19.74
CA LYS A 23 -4.27 8.57 -18.56
C LYS A 23 -3.49 7.32 -18.12
N ARG A 24 -2.94 6.57 -19.08
CA ARG A 24 -2.05 5.44 -18.79
C ARG A 24 -0.76 5.90 -18.13
N PHE A 25 -0.18 6.99 -18.62
CA PHE A 25 1.00 7.59 -18.03
C PHE A 25 0.75 8.06 -16.59
N TYR A 26 -0.36 8.77 -16.32
CA TYR A 26 -0.70 9.18 -14.95
C TYR A 26 -0.94 8.00 -14.01
N TYR A 27 -1.58 6.94 -14.49
CA TYR A 27 -1.78 5.72 -13.70
C TYR A 27 -0.43 5.05 -13.38
N ALA A 28 0.43 4.89 -14.39
CA ALA A 28 1.77 4.32 -14.23
C ALA A 28 2.64 5.17 -13.30
N LEU A 29 2.54 6.50 -13.36
CA LEU A 29 3.28 7.41 -12.47
C LEU A 29 2.84 7.25 -11.01
N GLY A 30 1.53 7.08 -10.77
CA GLY A 30 0.98 6.82 -9.44
C GLY A 30 1.45 5.47 -8.87
N ASP A 31 1.39 4.42 -9.68
CA ASP A 31 1.86 3.08 -9.30
C ASP A 31 3.38 3.06 -9.06
N TYR A 32 4.14 3.75 -9.90
CA TYR A 32 5.59 3.90 -9.74
C TYR A 32 5.94 4.60 -8.42
N GLY A 33 5.26 5.69 -8.08
CA GLY A 33 5.50 6.41 -6.83
C GLY A 33 5.28 5.53 -5.58
N TYR A 34 4.19 4.75 -5.58
CA TYR A 34 3.90 3.81 -4.50
C TYR A 34 4.96 2.71 -4.38
N ASN A 35 5.31 2.06 -5.49
CA ASN A 35 6.31 0.99 -5.50
C ASN A 35 7.71 1.49 -5.11
N PHE A 36 8.10 2.67 -5.59
CA PHE A 36 9.39 3.29 -5.24
C PHE A 36 9.49 3.53 -3.73
N MET A 37 8.45 4.11 -3.15
CA MET A 37 8.38 4.38 -1.72
C MET A 37 8.39 3.08 -0.89
N TYR A 38 7.60 2.08 -1.30
CA TYR A 38 7.55 0.78 -0.62
C TYR A 38 8.92 0.09 -0.62
N TYR A 39 9.62 0.09 -1.76
CA TYR A 39 10.96 -0.50 -1.87
C TYR A 39 11.99 0.22 -0.98
N TRP A 40 11.93 1.55 -0.97
CA TRP A 40 12.78 2.39 -0.12
C TRP A 40 12.57 2.08 1.36
N ILE A 41 11.32 2.07 1.84
CA ILE A 41 11.01 1.76 3.23
C ILE A 41 11.44 0.34 3.58
N SER A 42 11.12 -0.66 2.75
CA SER A 42 11.44 -2.05 3.04
C SER A 42 12.94 -2.31 3.16
N THR A 43 13.78 -1.60 2.42
CA THR A 43 15.24 -1.79 2.43
C THR A 43 15.89 -0.93 3.52
N TYR A 44 15.52 0.34 3.62
CA TYR A 44 16.16 1.29 4.53
C TYR A 44 15.75 1.07 5.99
N LEU A 45 14.49 0.68 6.25
CA LEU A 45 13.95 0.56 7.60
C LEU A 45 14.74 -0.45 8.45
N MET A 46 15.15 -1.56 7.84
CA MET A 46 15.95 -2.57 8.53
C MET A 46 17.31 -2.01 8.94
N ILE A 47 18.01 -1.34 8.02
CA ILE A 47 19.31 -0.70 8.26
C ILE A 47 19.19 0.40 9.32
N TYR A 48 18.13 1.20 9.28
CA TYR A 48 17.88 2.25 10.26
C TYR A 48 17.74 1.70 11.69
N TYR A 49 16.96 0.62 11.87
CA TYR A 49 16.78 0.00 13.18
C TYR A 49 18.03 -0.72 13.71
N THR A 50 18.83 -1.34 12.84
CA THR A 50 20.06 -2.03 13.26
C THR A 50 21.22 -1.08 13.48
N ASP A 51 21.45 -0.14 12.56
CA ASP A 51 22.71 0.63 12.51
C ASP A 51 22.57 2.01 13.15
N THR A 52 21.38 2.63 13.14
CA THR A 52 21.15 3.96 13.73
C THR A 52 20.64 3.88 15.16
N ILE A 53 19.73 2.95 15.45
CA ILE A 53 19.14 2.77 16.80
C ILE A 53 19.92 1.71 17.60
N GLY A 54 20.65 0.80 16.95
CA GLY A 54 21.47 -0.20 17.62
C GLY A 54 20.67 -1.39 18.18
N ILE A 55 19.46 -1.65 17.66
CA ILE A 55 18.64 -2.79 18.11
C ILE A 55 19.21 -4.08 17.51
N PRO A 56 19.31 -5.18 18.28
CA PRO A 56 19.72 -6.47 17.75
C PRO A 56 18.86 -6.91 16.56
N ALA A 57 19.50 -7.38 15.49
CA ALA A 57 18.83 -7.78 14.24
C ALA A 57 17.74 -8.84 14.44
N ALA A 58 17.88 -9.71 15.45
CA ALA A 58 16.88 -10.72 15.80
C ALA A 58 15.58 -10.10 16.33
N THR A 59 15.65 -9.01 17.09
CA THR A 59 14.46 -8.30 17.58
C THR A 59 13.80 -7.52 16.46
N VAL A 60 14.60 -6.85 15.62
CA VAL A 60 14.10 -6.09 14.46
C VAL A 60 13.37 -7.01 13.48
N SER A 61 13.89 -8.22 13.22
CA SER A 61 13.24 -9.17 12.31
C SER A 61 11.88 -9.66 12.84
N ILE A 62 11.75 -9.87 14.16
CA ILE A 62 10.45 -10.19 14.79
C ILE A 62 9.48 -9.02 14.67
N MET A 63 9.94 -7.79 14.90
CA MET A 63 9.10 -6.59 14.73
C MET A 63 8.60 -6.45 13.30
N LEU A 64 9.49 -6.62 12.31
CA LEU A 64 9.12 -6.61 10.91
C LEU A 64 8.15 -7.75 10.56
N LEU A 65 8.32 -8.93 11.14
CA LEU A 65 7.40 -10.06 10.94
C LEU A 65 6.00 -9.73 11.45
N VAL A 66 5.88 -9.12 12.64
CA VAL A 66 4.59 -8.67 13.19
C VAL A 66 3.94 -7.64 12.26
N VAL A 67 4.71 -6.66 11.75
CA VAL A 67 4.20 -5.69 10.77
C VAL A 67 3.67 -6.39 9.51
N ARG A 68 4.39 -7.39 8.98
CA ARG A 68 3.93 -8.14 7.80
C ARG A 68 2.64 -8.92 8.05
N ILE A 69 2.46 -9.50 9.24
CA ILE A 69 1.21 -10.16 9.61
C ILE A 69 0.08 -9.13 9.68
N PHE A 70 0.35 -7.96 10.26
CA PHE A 70 -0.63 -6.87 10.33
C PHE A 70 -1.05 -6.43 8.91
N ASP A 71 -0.10 -6.20 8.01
CA ASP A 71 -0.38 -5.85 6.61
C ASP A 71 -1.22 -6.93 5.92
N ALA A 72 -0.89 -8.21 6.11
CA ALA A 72 -1.61 -9.34 5.53
C ALA A 72 -3.10 -9.40 5.95
N VAL A 73 -3.45 -8.89 7.14
CA VAL A 73 -4.83 -8.80 7.62
C VAL A 73 -5.49 -7.50 7.17
N HIS A 74 -4.75 -6.40 7.20
CA HIS A 74 -5.27 -5.07 6.92
C HIS A 74 -5.60 -4.89 5.42
N ASP A 75 -4.76 -5.42 4.52
CA ASP A 75 -4.94 -5.33 3.07
C ASP A 75 -6.30 -5.87 2.58
N PRO A 76 -6.74 -7.09 2.92
CA PRO A 76 -8.06 -7.60 2.53
C PRO A 76 -9.21 -6.86 3.22
N LEU A 77 -8.99 -6.33 4.43
CA LEU A 77 -10.00 -5.57 5.15
C LEU A 77 -10.29 -4.24 4.46
N ILE A 78 -9.25 -3.50 4.10
CA ILE A 78 -9.37 -2.27 3.31
C ILE A 78 -9.87 -2.57 1.90
N GLY A 79 -9.44 -3.67 1.28
CA GLY A 79 -9.95 -4.11 -0.02
C GLY A 79 -11.47 -4.34 0.02
N SER A 80 -11.96 -5.09 1.02
CA SER A 80 -13.40 -5.32 1.21
C SER A 80 -14.16 -4.02 1.51
N LEU A 81 -13.55 -3.08 2.23
CA LEU A 81 -14.20 -1.84 2.61
C LEU A 81 -14.26 -0.85 1.44
N ALA A 82 -13.18 -0.74 0.68
CA ALA A 82 -13.13 0.00 -0.57
C ALA A 82 -14.17 -0.52 -1.56
N ASP A 83 -14.37 -1.84 -1.60
CA ASP A 83 -15.38 -2.46 -2.42
C ASP A 83 -16.82 -2.09 -2.01
N ARG A 84 -17.08 -1.87 -0.72
CA ARG A 84 -18.42 -1.51 -0.23
C ARG A 84 -18.66 0.00 -0.24
N THR A 85 -17.64 0.81 -0.47
CA THR A 85 -17.73 2.27 -0.42
C THR A 85 -18.28 2.83 -1.74
N ASN A 86 -19.48 3.39 -1.71
CA ASN A 86 -20.07 4.03 -2.88
C ASN A 86 -20.20 5.55 -2.66
N THR A 87 -19.16 6.27 -3.06
CA THR A 87 -19.03 7.72 -2.87
C THR A 87 -19.26 8.49 -4.16
N ARG A 88 -19.70 9.75 -4.03
CA ARG A 88 -20.03 10.66 -5.16
C ARG A 88 -18.85 10.94 -6.12
N TRP A 89 -17.61 10.64 -5.69
CA TRP A 89 -16.38 10.78 -6.49
C TRP A 89 -15.85 9.45 -7.06
N GLY A 90 -16.63 8.37 -6.96
CA GLY A 90 -16.24 7.02 -7.36
C GLY A 90 -15.75 6.16 -6.18
N ARG A 91 -15.65 4.85 -6.42
CA ARG A 91 -15.41 3.80 -5.41
C ARG A 91 -14.02 3.86 -4.75
N TYR A 92 -12.95 4.01 -5.55
CA TYR A 92 -11.56 3.95 -5.07
C TYR A 92 -10.88 5.30 -4.85
N ARG A 93 -11.41 6.39 -5.41
CA ARG A 93 -10.73 7.70 -5.37
C ARG A 93 -10.54 8.26 -3.95
N PRO A 94 -11.54 8.20 -3.05
CA PRO A 94 -11.35 8.69 -1.68
C PRO A 94 -10.35 7.85 -0.88
N TRP A 95 -10.35 6.52 -1.09
CA TRP A 95 -9.41 5.60 -0.45
C TRP A 95 -7.96 5.89 -0.84
N PHE A 96 -7.71 6.21 -2.12
CA PHE A 96 -6.39 6.65 -2.56
C PHE A 96 -5.95 7.98 -1.94
N MET A 97 -6.83 8.98 -1.83
CA MET A 97 -6.50 10.26 -1.20
C MET A 97 -6.22 10.12 0.31
N VAL A 98 -7.08 9.40 1.04
CA VAL A 98 -6.89 9.18 2.48
C VAL A 98 -5.66 8.33 2.72
N GLY A 99 -5.46 7.27 1.92
CA GLY A 99 -4.30 6.38 2.02
C GLY A 99 -2.98 7.10 1.75
N SER A 100 -2.93 7.97 0.74
CA SER A 100 -1.72 8.76 0.45
C SER A 100 -1.39 9.78 1.55
N ILE A 101 -2.39 10.44 2.14
CA ILE A 101 -2.18 11.36 3.28
C ILE A 101 -1.70 10.57 4.51
N ALA A 102 -2.36 9.45 4.83
CA ALA A 102 -1.98 8.61 5.95
C ALA A 102 -0.56 8.07 5.80
N LEU A 103 -0.17 7.65 4.58
CA LEU A 103 1.20 7.24 4.27
C LEU A 103 2.22 8.36 4.46
N ALA A 104 1.92 9.57 3.99
CA ALA A 104 2.82 10.72 4.14
C ALA A 104 3.08 11.02 5.63
N ILE A 105 2.02 11.01 6.45
CA ILE A 105 2.12 11.20 7.90
C ILE A 105 2.91 10.05 8.54
N GLY A 106 2.62 8.80 8.14
CA GLY A 106 3.29 7.61 8.65
C GLY A 106 4.80 7.63 8.40
N ILE A 107 5.23 8.08 7.22
CA ILE A 107 6.66 8.20 6.88
C ILE A 107 7.33 9.28 7.71
N VAL A 108 6.71 10.45 7.85
CA VAL A 108 7.25 11.52 8.70
C VAL A 108 7.41 11.02 10.13
N LEU A 109 6.42 10.29 10.67
CA LEU A 109 6.50 9.71 12.02
C LEU A 109 7.61 8.65 12.14
N LEU A 110 7.77 7.79 11.12
CA LEU A 110 8.79 6.74 11.10
C LEU A 110 10.20 7.32 11.20
N PHE A 111 10.47 8.40 10.47
CA PHE A 111 11.76 9.08 10.44
C PHE A 111 11.92 10.17 11.50
N SER A 112 10.82 10.59 12.14
CA SER A 112 10.83 11.49 13.29
C SER A 112 11.19 10.79 14.59
N ALA A 113 11.38 9.46 14.59
CA ALA A 113 11.92 8.74 15.73
C ALA A 113 13.33 9.29 16.06
N SER A 114 13.43 10.02 17.16
CA SER A 114 14.70 10.62 17.59
C SER A 114 15.61 9.54 18.21
N PRO A 115 16.93 9.54 17.93
CA PRO A 115 17.91 8.67 18.61
C PRO A 115 17.90 8.80 20.14
N SER A 116 17.27 9.84 20.69
CA SER A 116 17.10 10.05 22.13
C SER A 116 16.11 9.10 22.81
N TRP A 117 15.38 8.26 22.06
CA TRP A 117 14.63 7.13 22.63
C TRP A 117 15.60 5.97 22.92
N SER A 118 16.55 6.26 23.79
CA SER A 118 17.53 5.32 24.31
C SER A 118 16.83 4.13 24.95
N TYR A 119 16.98 2.96 24.35
CA TYR A 119 16.84 1.70 25.07
C TYR A 119 17.98 1.66 26.10
N ASN A 120 17.67 2.00 27.36
CA ASN A 120 18.51 1.66 28.49
C ASN A 120 18.52 0.13 28.63
N MET A 121 19.33 -0.55 27.83
CA MET A 121 19.75 -1.91 28.15
C MET A 121 21.04 -1.79 28.95
N LYS A 122 20.91 -1.98 30.26
CA LYS A 122 22.03 -2.49 31.07
C LYS A 122 22.41 -3.88 30.60
#